data_AF-C4VBE1-F1
#
_entry.id   AF-C4VBE1-F1
#
_cell.length_a   1.000
_cell.length_b   1.000
_cell.length_c   1.000
_cell.angle_alpha   90.00
_cell.angle_beta   90.00
_cell.angle_gamma   90.00
#
_symmetry.space_group_name_H-M   'P 1'
#
loop_
_entity.id
_entity.type
_entity.pdbx_description
1 polymer ?
#
loop_
_entity_poly.entity_id
_entity_poly.type
_entity_poly.pdbx_seq_one_letter_code
_entity_poly.pdbx_strand_id
1 'polypeptide(L)'
;MIKLTKHNYITRHSVNTLLDNITFSISIILSPHKSLSSDIEYTLEVYKKTGRGRIITTPKEFVIKHNFIKNLLNVLMPSHLLVEDYDVMDTFGYSSYLKDIKEMKYNFIYITTSTVPECKLLNFYRYVIKCRDKDYFYYIYLLYLKYTTNLVILCRNVKRMNLFCDILNIKCIIDTEYKDEYYNSVCVVTEEYKEIEGFVIYLGIDCTGIEMKVLENYRILYRIKDLVKSLTKDVVNGRKKINSDRFKNILKK
;
A
#
# COMPACT_ATOMS: atom_id res chain seq x y z
N MET A 1 5.50 6.76 -2.46
CA MET A 1 4.74 7.95 -2.03
C MET A 1 3.49 7.98 -2.89
N ILE A 2 2.32 7.73 -2.31
CA ILE A 2 1.08 7.58 -3.06
C ILE A 2 0.62 8.97 -3.54
N LYS A 3 0.32 9.10 -4.84
CA LYS A 3 -0.32 10.29 -5.39
C LYS A 3 -1.83 10.13 -5.31
N LEU A 4 -2.47 10.92 -4.46
CA LEU A 4 -3.92 10.92 -4.32
C LEU A 4 -4.59 11.51 -5.57
N THR A 5 -5.73 10.93 -5.95
CA THR A 5 -6.59 11.42 -7.04
C THR A 5 -7.81 12.17 -6.48
N LYS A 6 -8.66 12.76 -7.32
CA LYS A 6 -9.86 13.49 -6.86
C LYS A 6 -11.01 12.55 -6.46
N HIS A 7 -10.75 11.59 -5.59
CA HIS A 7 -11.72 10.62 -5.08
C HIS A 7 -11.75 10.60 -3.57
N ASN A 8 -12.87 10.18 -3.00
CA ASN A 8 -12.90 9.79 -1.60
C ASN A 8 -12.28 8.41 -1.41
N TYR A 9 -11.65 8.24 -0.26
CA TYR A 9 -11.00 7.01 0.13
C TYR A 9 -11.48 6.54 1.50
N ILE A 10 -11.44 5.24 1.71
CA ILE A 10 -11.67 4.61 3.01
C ILE A 10 -10.43 3.81 3.42
N THR A 11 -10.05 3.85 4.69
CA THR A 11 -8.93 3.07 5.23
C THR A 11 -9.16 2.71 6.69
N ARG A 12 -8.58 1.59 7.10
CA ARG A 12 -8.49 1.16 8.52
C ARG A 12 -7.14 1.51 9.14
N HIS A 13 -6.27 2.19 8.40
CA HIS A 13 -4.95 2.58 8.88
C HIS A 13 -5.03 3.78 9.82
N SER A 14 -4.16 3.83 10.82
CA SER A 14 -4.05 4.97 11.74
C SER A 14 -3.67 6.26 10.99
N VAL A 15 -3.99 7.42 11.58
CA VAL A 15 -3.52 8.72 11.06
C VAL A 15 -2.00 8.75 10.94
N ASN A 16 -1.24 8.23 11.91
CA ASN A 16 0.22 8.25 11.80
C ASN A 16 0.70 7.45 10.58
N THR A 17 0.13 6.28 10.33
CA THR A 17 0.44 5.47 9.14
C THR A 17 0.15 6.22 7.84
N LEU A 18 -0.97 6.95 7.79
CA LEU A 18 -1.32 7.81 6.64
C LEU A 18 -0.27 8.88 6.39
N LEU A 19 0.15 9.56 7.45
CA LEU A 19 1.11 10.67 7.39
C LEU A 19 2.53 10.22 7.01
N ASP A 20 2.90 8.97 7.30
CA ASP A 20 4.18 8.40 6.90
C ASP A 20 4.21 8.00 5.41
N ASN A 21 3.05 7.68 4.83
CA ASN A 21 2.96 7.13 3.47
C ASN A 21 2.45 8.13 2.41
N ILE A 22 1.81 9.20 2.85
CA ILE A 22 1.30 10.28 2.01
C ILE A 22 1.96 11.59 2.42
N THR A 23 2.55 12.29 1.46
CA THR A 23 3.14 13.60 1.72
C THR A 23 2.07 14.67 1.67
N PHE A 24 1.74 15.19 2.85
CA PHE A 24 0.97 16.41 3.01
C PHE A 24 1.93 17.53 3.40
N SER A 25 1.82 18.69 2.75
CA SER A 25 2.52 19.90 3.18
C SER A 25 2.04 20.28 4.59
N ILE A 26 0.72 20.32 4.77
CA ILE A 26 0.06 20.40 6.06
C ILE A 26 -1.12 19.42 6.05
N SER A 27 -1.28 18.64 7.11
CA SER A 27 -2.39 17.70 7.24
C SER A 27 -3.49 18.32 8.06
N ILE A 28 -4.72 18.21 7.57
CA ILE A 28 -5.91 18.62 8.31
C ILE A 28 -6.70 17.37 8.66
N ILE A 29 -6.91 17.15 9.96
CA ILE A 29 -7.57 16.00 10.54
C ILE A 29 -8.87 16.49 11.17
N LEU A 30 -9.97 15.95 10.67
CA LEU A 30 -11.32 16.15 11.19
C LEU A 30 -11.59 15.04 12.19
N SER A 31 -11.62 15.39 13.48
CA SER A 31 -11.87 14.46 14.59
C SER A 31 -13.23 14.74 15.22
N PRO A 32 -14.00 13.71 15.65
CA PRO A 32 -15.22 13.94 16.42
C PRO A 32 -14.91 14.48 17.83
N HIS A 33 -13.68 14.30 18.32
CA HIS A 33 -13.28 14.65 19.68
C HIS A 33 -12.67 16.05 19.77
N LYS A 34 -13.45 17.01 20.26
CA LYS A 34 -12.97 18.39 20.48
C LYS A 34 -11.75 18.49 21.41
N SER A 35 -11.57 17.54 22.33
CA SER A 35 -10.38 17.50 23.21
C SER A 35 -9.07 17.28 22.45
N LEU A 36 -9.12 16.78 21.22
CA LEU A 36 -7.96 16.59 20.35
C LEU A 36 -7.70 17.79 19.44
N SER A 37 -8.57 18.81 19.42
CA SER A 37 -8.41 19.99 18.58
C SER A 37 -7.11 20.71 18.93
N SER A 38 -6.28 20.95 17.92
CA SER A 38 -5.04 21.70 18.02
C SER A 38 -5.31 23.20 18.08
N ASP A 39 -4.42 23.94 18.76
CA ASP A 39 -4.31 25.38 18.52
C ASP A 39 -3.79 25.62 17.09
N ILE A 40 -4.66 26.18 16.25
CA ILE A 40 -4.40 26.39 14.83
C ILE A 40 -3.28 27.42 14.65
N GLU A 41 -3.25 28.49 15.44
CA GLU A 41 -2.24 29.55 15.32
C GLU A 41 -0.86 29.00 15.66
N TYR A 42 -0.76 28.29 16.78
CA TYR A 42 0.48 27.63 17.18
C TYR A 42 0.96 26.60 16.14
N THR A 43 0.07 25.74 15.64
CA THR A 43 0.40 24.74 14.62
C THR A 43 0.97 25.38 13.36
N LEU A 44 0.45 26.55 12.98
CA LEU A 44 0.92 27.30 11.82
C LEU A 44 2.29 27.95 12.05
N GLU A 45 2.59 28.42 13.26
CA GLU A 45 3.94 28.89 13.58
C GLU A 45 4.98 27.77 13.47
N VAL A 46 4.64 26.58 13.98
CA VAL A 46 5.48 25.38 13.84
C VAL A 46 5.66 25.02 12.36
N TYR A 47 4.58 25.10 11.57
CA TYR A 47 4.64 24.85 10.12
C TYR A 47 5.59 25.82 9.41
N LYS A 48 5.51 27.13 9.69
CA LYS A 48 6.42 28.13 9.09
C LYS A 48 7.89 27.84 9.37
N LYS A 49 8.21 27.28 10.54
CA LYS A 49 9.59 26.96 10.96
C LYS A 49 10.10 25.63 10.42
N THR A 50 9.22 24.62 10.29
CA THR A 50 9.63 23.22 10.04
C THR A 50 9.20 22.69 8.68
N GLY A 51 8.31 23.41 7.97
CA GLY A 51 7.67 22.94 6.75
C GLY A 51 6.72 21.76 6.96
N ARG A 52 6.38 21.43 8.23
CA ARG A 52 5.48 20.32 8.60
C ARG A 52 4.54 20.75 9.72
N GLY A 53 3.28 20.32 9.64
CA GLY A 53 2.25 20.67 10.63
C GLY A 53 1.02 19.80 10.51
N ARG A 54 0.28 19.66 11.60
CA ARG A 54 -0.96 18.88 11.69
C ARG A 54 -2.02 19.72 12.39
N ILE A 55 -3.05 20.11 11.66
CA ILE A 55 -4.22 20.78 12.23
C ILE A 55 -5.23 19.69 12.57
N ILE A 56 -5.54 19.52 13.85
CA ILE A 56 -6.63 18.67 14.32
C ILE A 56 -7.78 19.58 14.72
N THR A 57 -8.98 19.32 14.22
CA THR A 57 -10.15 20.17 14.46
C THR A 57 -11.42 19.34 14.33
N THR A 58 -12.52 19.82 14.91
CA THR A 58 -13.84 19.24 14.60
C THR A 58 -14.34 19.71 13.22
N PRO A 59 -15.23 18.95 12.55
CA PRO A 59 -15.85 19.38 11.29
C PRO A 59 -16.54 20.75 11.39
N LYS A 60 -17.25 21.00 12.51
CA LYS A 60 -17.89 22.28 12.79
C LYS A 60 -16.89 23.44 12.88
N GLU A 61 -15.82 23.27 13.66
CA GLU A 61 -14.78 24.29 13.80
C GLU A 61 -14.04 24.55 12.48
N PHE A 62 -13.81 23.51 11.68
CA PHE A 62 -13.21 23.65 10.35
C PHE A 62 -14.08 24.52 9.44
N VAL A 63 -15.39 24.28 9.37
CA VAL A 63 -16.32 25.09 8.56
C VAL A 63 -16.29 26.55 9.01
N ILE A 64 -16.40 26.79 10.33
CA ILE A 64 -16.40 28.15 10.90
C ILE A 64 -15.08 28.89 10.60
N LYS A 65 -13.95 28.20 10.72
CA LYS A 65 -12.61 28.78 10.54
C LYS A 65 -12.05 28.58 9.13
N HIS A 66 -12.84 28.08 8.17
CA HIS A 66 -12.35 27.66 6.85
C HIS A 66 -11.61 28.79 6.13
N ASN A 67 -12.23 29.97 6.06
CA ASN A 67 -11.63 31.14 5.40
C ASN A 67 -10.34 31.60 6.09
N PHE A 68 -10.30 31.54 7.42
CA PHE A 68 -9.10 31.86 8.19
C PHE A 68 -7.95 30.89 7.86
N ILE A 69 -8.22 29.58 7.94
CA ILE A 69 -7.26 28.52 7.60
C ILE A 69 -6.79 28.67 6.15
N LYS A 70 -7.72 28.90 5.22
CA LYS A 70 -7.43 29.07 3.79
C LYS A 70 -6.57 30.30 3.50
N ASN A 71 -6.88 31.44 4.10
CA ASN A 71 -6.09 32.67 3.93
C ASN A 71 -4.67 32.51 4.50
N LEU A 72 -4.51 31.72 5.57
CA LEU A 72 -3.20 31.48 6.18
C LEU A 72 -2.36 30.47 5.39
N LEU A 73 -2.98 29.46 4.77
CA LEU A 73 -2.29 28.44 3.99
C LEU A 73 -2.13 28.78 2.50
N ASN A 74 -2.84 29.80 2.01
CA ASN A 74 -2.84 30.22 0.60
C ASN A 74 -3.00 29.02 -0.37
N VAL A 75 -2.04 28.85 -1.30
CA VAL A 75 -2.05 27.83 -2.37
C VAL A 75 -1.79 26.41 -1.84
N LEU A 76 -1.44 26.26 -0.56
CA LEU A 76 -1.02 24.99 0.05
C LEU A 76 -2.16 24.21 0.71
N MET A 77 -3.42 24.60 0.49
CA MET A 77 -4.56 23.85 1.02
C MET A 77 -4.54 22.40 0.49
N PRO A 78 -4.60 21.40 1.38
CA PRO A 78 -4.62 20.02 0.94
C PRO A 78 -5.92 19.72 0.20
N SER A 79 -5.82 18.94 -0.88
CA SER A 79 -7.00 18.49 -1.64
C SER A 79 -7.80 17.41 -0.90
N HIS A 80 -7.20 16.80 0.12
CA HIS A 80 -7.77 15.74 0.95
C HIS A 80 -7.72 16.13 2.42
N LEU A 81 -8.79 15.84 3.15
CA LEU A 81 -8.88 15.95 4.59
C LEU A 81 -9.00 14.53 5.18
N LEU A 82 -8.34 14.30 6.31
CA LEU A 82 -8.43 13.04 7.04
C LEU A 82 -9.66 13.11 7.94
N VAL A 83 -10.51 12.09 7.94
CA VAL A 83 -11.71 12.04 8.80
C VAL A 83 -11.52 10.87 9.76
N GLU A 84 -11.16 11.16 11.01
CA GLU A 84 -10.98 10.16 12.06
C GLU A 84 -12.33 9.65 12.58
N ASP A 85 -12.36 8.38 13.00
CA ASP A 85 -13.52 7.73 13.61
C ASP A 85 -14.82 8.06 12.87
N TYR A 86 -14.79 7.91 11.54
CA TYR A 86 -15.90 8.28 10.67
C TYR A 86 -17.22 7.64 11.11
N ASP A 87 -17.14 6.44 11.67
CA ASP A 87 -18.26 5.65 12.18
C ASP A 87 -19.12 6.39 13.21
N VAL A 88 -18.51 7.29 14.00
CA VAL A 88 -19.22 8.02 15.06
C VAL A 88 -19.54 9.47 14.68
N MET A 89 -19.10 9.96 13.51
CA MET A 89 -19.29 11.36 13.11
C MET A 89 -20.77 11.80 13.09
N ASP A 90 -21.67 10.90 12.68
CA ASP A 90 -23.10 11.17 12.66
C ASP A 90 -23.68 11.30 14.08
N THR A 91 -23.24 10.45 15.01
CA THR A 91 -23.64 10.49 16.42
C THR A 91 -23.23 11.81 17.09
N PHE A 92 -22.10 12.39 16.68
CA PHE A 92 -21.64 13.70 17.16
C PHE A 92 -22.33 14.89 16.43
N GLY A 93 -23.24 14.63 15.48
CA GLY A 93 -23.97 15.65 14.75
C GLY A 93 -23.14 16.36 13.68
N TYR A 94 -22.08 15.73 13.16
CA TYR A 94 -21.18 16.34 12.19
C TYR A 94 -21.53 16.10 10.72
N SER A 95 -22.58 15.32 10.43
CA SER A 95 -22.97 14.94 9.07
C SER A 95 -23.27 16.13 8.15
N SER A 96 -23.95 17.17 8.64
CA SER A 96 -24.21 18.39 7.85
C SER A 96 -22.91 19.12 7.52
N TYR A 97 -22.02 19.30 8.51
CA TYR A 97 -20.74 19.96 8.30
C TYR A 97 -19.83 19.19 7.31
N LEU A 98 -19.85 17.85 7.34
CA LEU A 98 -19.11 17.05 6.35
C LEU A 98 -19.66 17.25 4.93
N LYS A 99 -20.97 17.45 4.76
CA LYS A 99 -21.57 17.82 3.47
C LYS A 99 -21.09 19.20 3.02
N ASP A 100 -21.14 20.20 3.91
CA ASP A 100 -20.67 21.56 3.61
C ASP A 100 -19.19 21.56 3.16
N ILE A 101 -18.34 20.80 3.86
CA ILE A 101 -16.93 20.64 3.50
C ILE A 101 -16.77 19.96 2.13
N LYS A 102 -17.65 19.00 1.78
CA LYS A 102 -17.64 18.36 0.47
C LYS A 102 -17.99 19.36 -0.64
N GLU A 103 -18.94 20.26 -0.40
CA GLU A 103 -19.31 21.34 -1.33
C GLU A 103 -18.16 22.33 -1.55
N MET A 104 -17.29 22.51 -0.55
CA MET A 104 -16.02 23.26 -0.68
C MET A 104 -14.96 22.53 -1.54
N LYS A 105 -15.30 21.41 -2.18
CA LYS A 105 -14.49 20.60 -3.11
C LYS A 105 -13.33 19.83 -2.47
N TYR A 106 -13.38 19.56 -1.17
CA TYR A 106 -12.43 18.64 -0.53
C TYR A 106 -12.78 17.18 -0.83
N ASN A 107 -11.75 16.33 -0.88
CA ASN A 107 -11.91 14.89 -0.81
C ASN A 107 -11.63 14.39 0.59
N PHE A 108 -12.19 13.25 0.93
CA PHE A 108 -12.01 12.65 2.24
C PHE A 108 -11.19 11.38 2.16
N ILE A 109 -10.33 11.20 3.16
CA ILE A 109 -9.81 9.90 3.53
C ILE A 109 -10.49 9.55 4.85
N TYR A 110 -11.51 8.71 4.76
CA TYR A 110 -12.25 8.20 5.91
C TYR A 110 -11.43 7.13 6.61
N ILE A 111 -11.21 7.35 7.90
CA ILE A 111 -10.53 6.43 8.81
C ILE A 111 -11.62 5.82 9.68
N THR A 112 -11.74 4.51 9.62
CA THR A 112 -12.88 3.79 10.18
C THR A 112 -12.44 2.41 10.63
N THR A 113 -13.18 1.84 11.58
CA THR A 113 -13.07 0.42 11.94
C THR A 113 -14.08 -0.43 11.18
N SER A 114 -15.15 0.20 10.68
CA SER A 114 -16.21 -0.41 9.90
C SER A 114 -15.98 -0.26 8.39
N THR A 115 -16.95 -0.71 7.57
CA THR A 115 -16.93 -0.63 6.11
C THR A 115 -18.17 0.11 5.61
N VAL A 116 -18.05 1.40 5.25
CA VAL A 116 -19.08 2.24 4.57
C VAL A 116 -18.42 3.55 4.06
N PRO A 117 -18.89 4.34 3.04
CA PRO A 117 -19.83 4.17 1.90
C PRO A 117 -19.06 4.15 0.54
N GLU A 118 -19.67 4.55 -0.60
CA GLU A 118 -19.15 4.61 -2.00
C GLU A 118 -17.77 5.30 -2.17
N CYS A 119 -16.70 4.70 -1.66
CA CYS A 119 -15.36 5.24 -1.61
C CYS A 119 -14.35 4.19 -2.08
N LYS A 120 -13.20 4.63 -2.59
CA LYS A 120 -12.12 3.71 -2.99
C LYS A 120 -11.33 3.25 -1.75
N LEU A 121 -10.93 1.99 -1.72
CA LEU A 121 -10.09 1.49 -0.63
C LEU A 121 -8.66 2.06 -0.76
N LEU A 122 -8.16 2.72 0.28
CA LEU A 122 -6.80 3.24 0.36
C LEU A 122 -5.91 2.31 1.19
N ASN A 123 -4.97 1.67 0.50
CA ASN A 123 -4.10 0.64 1.05
C ASN A 123 -2.63 1.03 0.93
N PHE A 124 -1.88 1.08 2.04
CA PHE A 124 -0.43 1.36 2.03
C PHE A 124 0.45 0.14 1.79
N TYR A 125 -0.08 -1.03 2.15
CA TYR A 125 0.67 -2.27 2.10
C TYR A 125 0.27 -3.15 0.93
N ARG A 126 -0.53 -2.63 -0.01
CA ARG A 126 -0.92 -3.34 -1.23
C ARG A 126 -0.26 -2.69 -2.43
N TYR A 127 0.49 -3.48 -3.19
CA TYR A 127 1.14 -3.04 -4.43
C TYR A 127 0.80 -3.99 -5.56
N VAL A 128 0.64 -3.44 -6.76
CA VAL A 128 0.63 -4.24 -8.00
C VAL A 128 1.94 -4.00 -8.72
N ILE A 129 2.65 -5.06 -9.07
CA ILE A 129 3.76 -5.00 -10.02
C ILE A 129 3.28 -5.60 -11.33
N LYS A 130 3.23 -4.77 -12.37
CA LYS A 130 2.86 -5.24 -13.70
C LYS A 130 3.96 -6.15 -14.24
N CYS A 131 3.65 -7.42 -14.43
CA CYS A 131 4.53 -8.37 -15.09
C CYS A 131 3.79 -9.07 -16.24
N ARG A 132 4.51 -9.39 -17.32
CA ARG A 132 3.97 -10.18 -18.44
C ARG A 132 4.17 -11.67 -18.13
N ASP A 133 3.14 -12.49 -18.35
CA ASP A 133 3.22 -13.95 -18.26
C ASP A 133 4.01 -14.47 -17.03
N LYS A 134 5.02 -15.32 -17.25
CA LYS A 134 5.88 -15.94 -16.22
C LYS A 134 7.00 -15.03 -15.71
N ASP A 135 6.96 -13.73 -16.00
CA ASP A 135 7.98 -12.79 -15.51
C ASP A 135 7.87 -12.57 -13.99
N TYR A 136 6.78 -13.03 -13.35
CA TYR A 136 6.61 -13.00 -11.90
C TYR A 136 7.76 -13.68 -11.14
N PHE A 137 8.40 -14.72 -11.67
CA PHE A 137 9.57 -15.36 -11.06
C PHE A 137 10.75 -14.40 -10.89
N TYR A 138 10.95 -13.52 -11.89
CA TYR A 138 12.00 -12.51 -11.83
C TYR A 138 11.68 -11.46 -10.76
N TYR A 139 10.42 -11.04 -10.65
CA TYR A 139 10.02 -10.11 -9.59
C TYR A 139 10.10 -10.74 -8.20
N ILE A 140 9.76 -12.01 -8.04
CA ILE A 140 9.98 -12.75 -6.79
C ILE A 140 11.45 -12.69 -6.37
N TYR A 141 12.37 -12.90 -7.31
CA TYR A 141 13.80 -12.80 -7.02
C TYR A 141 14.20 -11.39 -6.57
N LEU A 142 13.71 -10.34 -7.24
CA LEU A 142 13.97 -8.96 -6.82
C LEU A 142 13.37 -8.63 -5.45
N LEU A 143 12.16 -9.12 -5.17
CA LEU A 143 11.50 -8.94 -3.88
C LEU A 143 12.27 -9.65 -2.77
N TYR A 144 12.79 -10.85 -3.04
CA TYR A 144 13.69 -11.54 -2.13
C TYR A 144 14.94 -10.71 -1.83
N LEU A 145 15.60 -10.14 -2.85
CA LEU A 145 16.76 -9.26 -2.62
C LEU A 145 16.43 -8.04 -1.75
N LYS A 146 15.18 -7.56 -1.80
CA LYS A 146 14.73 -6.40 -1.03
C LYS A 146 14.30 -6.75 0.40
N TYR A 147 13.58 -7.85 0.61
CA TYR A 147 12.92 -8.19 1.88
C TYR A 147 13.54 -9.38 2.62
N THR A 148 14.48 -10.09 1.98
CA THR A 148 15.45 -11.11 2.45
C THR A 148 15.03 -12.24 3.40
N THR A 149 14.13 -12.05 4.37
CA THR A 149 13.83 -13.05 5.42
C THR A 149 12.35 -13.20 5.78
N ASN A 150 11.44 -12.43 5.18
CA ASN A 150 10.04 -12.45 5.57
C ASN A 150 9.06 -12.48 4.38
N LEU A 151 9.38 -13.31 3.38
CA LEU A 151 8.62 -13.43 2.14
C LEU A 151 7.73 -14.67 2.19
N VAL A 152 6.43 -14.48 1.98
CA VAL A 152 5.46 -15.57 1.75
C VAL A 152 5.00 -15.47 0.30
N ILE A 153 5.07 -16.57 -0.46
CA ILE A 153 4.65 -16.60 -1.86
C ILE A 153 3.40 -17.48 -1.97
N LEU A 154 2.29 -16.87 -2.38
CA LEU A 154 1.05 -17.56 -2.68
C LEU A 154 0.94 -17.81 -4.19
N CYS A 155 0.91 -19.09 -4.58
CA CYS A 155 0.92 -19.50 -5.98
C CYS A 155 0.18 -20.84 -6.19
N ARG A 156 -0.33 -21.11 -7.40
CA ARG A 156 -0.93 -22.42 -7.69
C ARG A 156 0.11 -23.53 -7.77
N ASN A 157 1.27 -23.26 -8.35
CA ASN A 157 2.30 -24.27 -8.63
C ASN A 157 3.43 -24.27 -7.59
N VAL A 158 3.10 -24.69 -6.37
CA VAL A 158 4.03 -24.76 -5.23
C VAL A 158 5.28 -25.57 -5.56
N LYS A 159 5.16 -26.73 -6.22
CA LYS A 159 6.32 -27.57 -6.57
C LYS A 159 7.33 -26.85 -7.47
N ARG A 160 6.85 -26.16 -8.50
CA ARG A 160 7.71 -25.39 -9.40
C ARG A 160 8.34 -24.20 -8.68
N MET A 161 7.60 -23.53 -7.81
CA MET A 161 8.10 -22.39 -7.03
C MET A 161 9.16 -22.83 -6.01
N ASN A 162 8.96 -23.96 -5.33
CA ASN A 162 9.95 -24.56 -4.44
C ASN A 162 11.25 -24.81 -5.18
N LEU A 163 11.22 -25.52 -6.30
CA LEU A 163 12.43 -25.79 -7.10
C LEU A 163 13.13 -24.51 -7.55
N PHE A 164 12.37 -23.49 -7.95
CA PHE A 164 12.94 -22.20 -8.32
C PHE A 164 13.66 -21.54 -7.13
N CYS A 165 13.03 -21.53 -5.96
CA CYS A 165 13.59 -20.94 -4.75
C CYS A 165 14.79 -21.72 -4.24
N ASP A 166 14.75 -23.05 -4.27
CA ASP A 166 15.84 -23.94 -3.87
C ASP A 166 17.08 -23.72 -4.73
N ILE A 167 16.93 -23.63 -6.06
CA ILE A 167 18.06 -23.41 -6.98
C ILE A 167 18.74 -22.06 -6.72
N LEU A 168 17.97 -21.05 -6.31
CA LEU A 168 18.45 -19.69 -6.07
C LEU A 168 18.73 -19.39 -4.59
N ASN A 169 18.59 -20.38 -3.70
CA ASN A 169 18.69 -20.23 -2.25
C ASN A 169 17.79 -19.10 -1.68
N ILE A 170 16.60 -18.94 -2.24
CA ILE A 170 15.60 -17.97 -1.77
C ILE A 170 14.93 -18.53 -0.52
N LYS A 171 15.14 -17.85 0.62
CA LYS A 171 14.44 -18.17 1.87
C LYS A 171 13.06 -17.52 1.85
N CYS A 172 12.02 -18.35 1.71
CA CYS A 172 10.63 -17.92 1.73
C CYS A 172 9.72 -19.07 2.16
N ILE A 173 8.50 -18.73 2.57
CA ILE A 173 7.40 -19.69 2.73
C ILE A 173 6.63 -19.71 1.42
N ILE A 174 6.29 -20.89 0.91
CA ILE A 174 5.52 -21.05 -0.32
C ILE A 174 4.27 -21.85 0.01
N ASP A 175 3.11 -21.27 -0.29
CA ASP A 175 1.83 -21.87 0.01
C ASP A 175 0.83 -21.65 -1.13
N THR A 176 -0.26 -22.40 -1.11
CA THR A 176 -1.41 -22.13 -1.97
C THR A 176 -2.32 -21.10 -1.33
N GLU A 177 -2.53 -21.12 -0.01
CA GLU A 177 -3.49 -20.28 0.69
C GLU A 177 -2.86 -19.35 1.73
N TYR A 178 -3.53 -18.23 2.01
CA TYR A 178 -3.14 -17.32 3.09
C TYR A 178 -3.51 -17.93 4.45
N LYS A 179 -2.67 -17.67 5.46
CA LYS A 179 -2.88 -18.06 6.85
C LYS A 179 -2.59 -16.87 7.73
N ASP A 180 -3.31 -16.74 8.84
CA ASP A 180 -3.20 -15.60 9.77
C ASP A 180 -1.77 -15.42 10.34
N GLU A 181 -1.00 -16.51 10.45
CA GLU A 181 0.41 -16.47 10.85
C GLU A 181 1.30 -15.66 9.87
N TYR A 182 0.84 -15.40 8.64
CA TYR A 182 1.55 -14.62 7.64
C TYR A 182 1.31 -13.11 7.74
N TYR A 183 0.52 -12.63 8.72
CA TYR A 183 0.16 -11.21 8.86
C TYR A 183 1.37 -10.26 8.88
N ASN A 184 2.44 -10.66 9.57
CA ASN A 184 3.68 -9.87 9.67
C ASN A 184 4.60 -10.04 8.46
N SER A 185 4.26 -10.88 7.50
CA SER A 185 5.08 -11.21 6.32
C SER A 185 4.74 -10.34 5.11
N VAL A 186 5.70 -10.21 4.19
CA VAL A 186 5.43 -9.69 2.85
C VAL A 186 4.86 -10.83 2.01
N CYS A 187 3.54 -10.81 1.83
CA CYS A 187 2.82 -11.76 0.99
C CYS A 187 2.96 -11.36 -0.49
N VAL A 188 3.40 -12.28 -1.32
CA VAL A 188 3.50 -12.12 -2.77
C VAL A 188 2.46 -13.03 -3.40
N VAL A 189 1.48 -12.43 -4.06
CA VAL A 189 0.39 -13.17 -4.70
C VAL A 189 0.66 -13.22 -6.19
N THR A 190 0.65 -14.43 -6.73
CA THR A 190 0.87 -14.69 -8.16
C THR A 190 -0.35 -15.33 -8.77
N GLU A 191 -0.54 -15.10 -10.08
CA GLU A 191 -1.52 -15.78 -10.95
C GLU A 191 -2.99 -15.41 -10.70
N GLU A 192 -3.42 -15.28 -9.44
CA GLU A 192 -4.81 -14.99 -9.06
C GLU A 192 -4.92 -13.97 -7.93
N TYR A 193 -5.95 -13.14 -7.97
CA TYR A 193 -6.25 -12.25 -6.86
C TYR A 193 -6.65 -13.05 -5.61
N LYS A 194 -6.02 -12.72 -4.49
CA LYS A 194 -6.39 -13.19 -3.15
C LYS A 194 -6.50 -12.00 -2.23
N GLU A 195 -7.60 -11.91 -1.49
CA GLU A 195 -7.75 -10.92 -0.45
C GLU A 195 -6.90 -11.33 0.75
N ILE A 196 -5.98 -10.46 1.16
CA ILE A 196 -5.01 -10.72 2.22
C ILE A 196 -5.02 -9.58 3.22
N GLU A 197 -5.06 -9.94 4.50
CA GLU A 197 -4.82 -9.04 5.61
C GLU A 197 -3.30 -8.91 5.83
N GLY A 198 -2.76 -7.70 5.67
CA GLY A 198 -1.32 -7.43 5.81
C GLY A 198 -0.66 -6.90 4.54
N PHE A 199 0.67 -7.02 4.47
CA PHE A 199 1.45 -6.52 3.34
C PHE A 199 1.36 -7.49 2.16
N VAL A 200 0.75 -7.06 1.06
CA VAL A 200 0.63 -7.84 -0.17
C VAL A 200 1.20 -7.16 -1.41
N ILE A 201 1.89 -7.94 -2.22
CA ILE A 201 2.38 -7.57 -3.53
C ILE A 201 1.76 -8.51 -4.56
N TYR A 202 0.89 -7.98 -5.41
CA TYR A 202 0.29 -8.69 -6.52
C TYR A 202 1.21 -8.61 -7.75
N LEU A 203 1.56 -9.76 -8.32
CA LEU A 203 2.39 -9.84 -9.52
C LEU A 203 1.55 -10.22 -10.74
N GLY A 204 1.45 -9.32 -11.72
CA GLY A 204 0.80 -9.60 -13.01
C GLY A 204 -0.72 -9.69 -12.94
N ILE A 205 -1.31 -9.16 -11.87
CA ILE A 205 -2.77 -9.09 -11.67
C ILE A 205 -3.20 -7.64 -11.88
N ASP A 206 -4.19 -7.42 -12.74
CA ASP A 206 -4.80 -6.11 -12.92
C ASP A 206 -5.77 -5.84 -11.76
N CYS A 207 -5.35 -5.03 -10.78
CA CYS A 207 -6.21 -4.57 -9.69
C CYS A 207 -6.46 -3.05 -9.80
N THR A 208 -7.73 -2.65 -9.82
CA THR A 208 -8.11 -1.24 -9.78
C THR A 208 -7.92 -0.67 -8.36
N GLY A 209 -7.38 0.54 -8.25
CA GLY A 209 -7.26 1.24 -6.95
C GLY A 209 -6.05 0.85 -6.09
N ILE A 210 -5.18 -0.05 -6.54
CA ILE A 210 -3.91 -0.40 -5.86
C ILE A 210 -2.74 0.35 -6.53
N GLU A 211 -1.76 0.82 -5.76
CA GLU A 211 -0.57 1.49 -6.30
C GLU A 211 0.21 0.54 -7.22
N MET A 212 0.35 0.93 -8.50
CA MET A 212 1.17 0.21 -9.46
C MET A 212 2.64 0.63 -9.33
N LYS A 213 3.52 -0.34 -9.13
CA LYS A 213 4.97 -0.15 -9.09
C LYS A 213 5.64 -0.84 -10.27
N VAL A 214 6.72 -0.23 -10.75
CA VAL A 214 7.60 -0.81 -11.76
C VAL A 214 8.92 -1.15 -11.09
N LEU A 215 9.39 -2.39 -11.27
CA LEU A 215 10.67 -2.88 -10.75
C LEU A 215 11.57 -3.25 -11.92
N GLU A 216 12.48 -2.35 -12.29
CA GLU A 216 13.36 -2.53 -13.44
C GLU A 216 14.77 -2.98 -13.01
N ASN A 217 15.18 -4.14 -13.48
CA ASN A 217 16.53 -4.69 -13.42
C ASN A 217 16.70 -5.74 -14.53
N TYR A 218 16.74 -5.24 -15.76
CA TYR A 218 16.78 -6.07 -16.97
C TYR A 218 17.96 -7.05 -17.05
N ARG A 219 19.05 -6.81 -16.28
CA ARG A 219 20.25 -7.66 -16.28
C ARG A 219 19.96 -9.09 -15.82
N ILE A 220 19.07 -9.24 -14.85
CA ILE A 220 18.78 -10.55 -14.22
C ILE A 220 17.60 -11.25 -14.89
N LEU A 221 16.74 -10.50 -15.60
CA LEU A 221 15.54 -11.02 -16.25
C LEU A 221 15.82 -12.22 -17.15
N TYR A 222 16.83 -12.14 -18.02
CA TYR A 222 17.15 -13.22 -18.95
C TYR A 222 17.67 -14.48 -18.26
N ARG A 223 18.49 -14.34 -17.21
CA ARG A 223 19.01 -15.46 -16.43
C ARG A 223 17.88 -16.18 -15.68
N ILE A 224 16.94 -15.42 -15.10
CA ILE A 224 15.75 -15.99 -14.47
C ILE A 224 14.84 -16.65 -15.50
N LYS A 225 14.63 -16.04 -16.67
CA LYS A 225 13.86 -16.65 -17.77
C LYS A 225 14.46 -17.98 -18.21
N ASP A 226 15.78 -18.08 -18.33
CA ASP A 226 16.45 -19.33 -18.70
C ASP A 226 16.27 -20.43 -17.64
N LEU A 227 16.37 -20.08 -16.35
CA LEU A 227 16.05 -20.99 -15.26
C LEU A 227 14.60 -21.47 -15.35
N VAL A 228 13.65 -20.55 -15.45
CA VAL A 228 12.22 -20.88 -15.53
C VAL A 228 11.91 -21.76 -16.74
N LYS A 229 12.55 -21.53 -17.90
CA LYS A 229 12.42 -22.41 -19.07
C LYS A 229 12.95 -23.82 -18.80
N SER A 230 14.02 -23.94 -18.02
CA SER A 230 14.63 -25.21 -17.64
C SER A 230 13.80 -26.01 -16.62
N LEU A 231 12.91 -25.35 -15.88
CA LEU A 231 11.91 -25.97 -15.01
C LEU A 231 10.71 -26.50 -15.84
N THR A 232 10.97 -27.52 -16.65
CA THR A 232 9.94 -28.23 -17.43
C THR A 232 9.08 -29.12 -16.53
N LYS A 233 7.94 -29.62 -17.04
CA LYS A 233 7.07 -30.54 -16.28
C LYS A 233 7.83 -31.78 -15.80
N ASP A 234 8.71 -32.35 -16.63
CA ASP A 234 9.50 -33.53 -16.26
C ASP A 234 10.51 -33.24 -15.16
N VAL A 235 11.13 -32.05 -15.17
CA VAL A 235 12.02 -31.61 -14.09
C VAL A 235 11.22 -31.41 -12.80
N VAL A 236 10.08 -30.71 -12.88
CA VAL A 236 9.21 -30.45 -11.71
C VAL A 236 8.67 -31.74 -11.09
N ASN A 237 8.44 -32.77 -11.89
CA ASN A 237 7.99 -34.08 -11.44
C ASN A 237 9.13 -35.05 -11.10
N GLY A 238 10.39 -34.60 -11.12
CA GLY A 238 11.55 -35.43 -10.79
C GLY A 238 11.94 -36.48 -11.85
N ARG A 239 11.31 -36.47 -13.03
CA ARG A 239 11.61 -37.39 -14.15
C ARG A 239 12.88 -37.03 -14.91
N LYS A 240 13.35 -35.78 -14.80
CA LYS A 240 14.58 -35.29 -15.44
C LYS A 240 15.42 -34.50 -14.43
N LYS A 241 16.72 -34.78 -14.36
CA LYS A 241 17.65 -34.00 -13.54
C LYS A 241 17.92 -32.63 -14.17
N ILE A 242 17.95 -31.60 -13.33
CA ILE A 242 18.37 -30.25 -13.71
C ILE A 242 19.83 -30.03 -13.30
N ASN A 243 20.65 -29.46 -14.19
CA ASN A 243 21.95 -28.93 -13.83
C ASN A 243 21.75 -27.57 -13.16
N SER A 244 21.50 -27.57 -11.84
CA SER A 244 21.24 -26.35 -11.06
C SER A 244 22.48 -25.49 -10.84
N ASP A 245 23.69 -26.07 -10.92
CA ASP A 245 24.95 -25.35 -10.69
C ASP A 245 25.17 -24.19 -11.65
N ARG A 246 24.66 -24.30 -12.89
CA ARG A 246 24.71 -23.23 -13.88
C ARG A 246 23.95 -21.96 -13.47
N PHE A 247 23.08 -22.05 -12.47
CA PHE A 247 22.25 -20.94 -11.98
C PHE A 247 22.65 -20.44 -10.58
N LYS A 248 23.58 -21.09 -9.88
CA LYS A 248 23.98 -20.71 -8.51
C LYS A 248 24.69 -19.33 -8.43
N ASN A 249 25.00 -18.71 -9.57
CA ASN A 249 25.76 -17.46 -9.68
C ASN A 249 25.04 -16.39 -10.53
N ILE A 250 23.70 -16.32 -10.51
CA ILE A 250 22.94 -15.34 -11.30
C ILE A 250 23.38 -13.87 -11.06
N LEU A 251 24.06 -13.58 -9.94
CA LEU A 251 24.62 -12.25 -9.63
C LEU A 251 26.15 -12.08 -9.84
N LYS A 252 26.93 -13.11 -10.18
CA LYS A 252 28.37 -12.93 -10.44
C LYS A 252 28.62 -12.52 -11.90
N LYS A 253 29.35 -11.40 -12.03
CA LYS A 253 29.63 -10.52 -13.19
C LYS A 253 28.45 -9.65 -13.62
#